data_AF-A0A6J5TFD9-F1
#
_entry.id   AF-A0A6J5TFD9-F1
#
_cell.length_a   1.000
_cell.length_b   1.000
_cell.length_c   1.000
_cell.angle_alpha   90.00
_cell.angle_beta   90.00
_cell.angle_gamma   90.00
#
_symmetry.space_group_name_H-M   'P 1'
#
loop_
_entity.id
_entity.type
_entity.pdbx_description
1 polymer ?
#
loop_
_entity_poly.entity_id
_entity_poly.type
_entity_poly.pdbx_seq_one_letter_code
_entity_poly.pdbx_strand_id
1 'polypeptide(L)'
;MSRPELQAPPEIFYNEEEARKYTRNSRIMEIQSELSHRALELLSLPEDGVPRLLLDIGCGSGLSGDTLSESGHQWIGLDISRSMLDVALENEVEGDLLLGDMGQGLGLRSGVIDGAISISAVQVYQDLIGLGHIKHRLSLAFFGSLYRCLARGARAAFQVYPENLDQRELILSSAMRAGFAGGVVVDYPNSSKKRKEYLVLTCGPPSISTSTPNGKGEDGESSSDDDSEDEDNQTVSISDRHRPKKKQKITKKGKGREWIIKKKEQMRKKGNVVPPDTKYTARKRKARF
;
A
#
# COMPACT_ATOMS: atom_id res chain seq x y z
N MET A 1 22.55 -10.57 -3.43
CA MET A 1 22.89 -9.15 -3.26
C MET A 1 22.15 -8.66 -2.02
N SER A 2 22.79 -7.86 -1.18
CA SER A 2 22.13 -7.11 -0.12
C SER A 2 21.14 -6.11 -0.72
N ARG A 3 20.04 -5.83 -0.01
CA ARG A 3 19.03 -4.86 -0.44
C ARG A 3 19.65 -3.44 -0.54
N PRO A 4 19.44 -2.68 -1.64
CA PRO A 4 19.98 -1.33 -1.84
C PRO A 4 19.73 -0.38 -0.66
N GLU A 5 18.52 -0.40 -0.12
CA GLU A 5 18.04 0.47 0.95
C GLU A 5 18.82 0.32 2.27
N LEU A 6 19.43 -0.84 2.49
CA LEU A 6 20.28 -1.10 3.68
C LEU A 6 21.67 -0.48 3.57
N GLN A 7 22.09 -0.04 2.38
CA GLN A 7 23.45 0.47 2.15
C GLN A 7 23.49 2.00 2.24
N ALA A 8 22.53 2.69 1.63
CA ALA A 8 22.38 4.14 1.68
C ALA A 8 20.95 4.56 1.26
N PRO A 9 20.50 5.78 1.62
CA PRO A 9 19.28 6.35 1.05
C PRO A 9 19.34 6.34 -0.49
N PRO A 10 18.24 6.12 -1.22
CA PRO A 10 18.29 5.97 -2.68
C PRO A 10 18.84 7.17 -3.45
N GLU A 11 18.68 8.38 -2.92
CA GLU A 11 19.29 9.60 -3.45
C GLU A 11 20.82 9.50 -3.51
N ILE A 12 21.42 8.76 -2.59
CA ILE A 12 22.87 8.57 -2.45
C ILE A 12 23.32 7.24 -3.04
N PHE A 13 22.50 6.18 -2.89
CA PHE A 13 22.83 4.84 -3.36
C PHE A 13 22.90 4.76 -4.88
N TYR A 14 21.90 5.32 -5.58
CA TYR A 14 21.88 5.37 -7.03
C TYR A 14 22.60 6.61 -7.54
N ASN A 15 23.92 6.63 -7.39
CA ASN A 15 24.77 7.57 -8.11
C ASN A 15 24.82 7.26 -9.61
N GLU A 16 25.46 8.11 -10.41
CA GLU A 16 25.53 7.96 -11.87
C GLU A 16 26.00 6.57 -12.33
N GLU A 17 26.98 5.97 -11.65
CA GLU A 17 27.53 4.65 -12.02
C GLU A 17 26.56 3.51 -11.69
N GLU A 18 26.03 3.48 -10.46
CA GLU A 18 25.10 2.43 -10.04
C GLU A 18 23.75 2.51 -10.76
N ALA A 19 23.26 3.71 -11.08
CA ALA A 19 22.06 3.91 -11.90
C ALA A 19 22.21 3.30 -13.30
N ARG A 20 23.35 3.54 -13.97
CA ARG A 20 23.65 2.96 -15.29
C ARG A 20 23.78 1.44 -15.22
N LYS A 21 24.46 0.94 -14.20
CA LYS A 21 24.67 -0.50 -13.99
C LYS A 21 23.37 -1.24 -13.69
N TYR A 22 22.48 -0.63 -12.91
CA TYR A 22 21.14 -1.16 -12.64
C TYR A 22 20.33 -1.26 -13.94
N THR A 23 20.32 -0.18 -14.72
CA THR A 23 19.53 -0.08 -15.95
C THR A 23 20.04 -0.99 -17.07
N ARG A 24 21.35 -1.24 -17.15
CA ARG A 24 21.95 -2.14 -18.18
C ARG A 24 21.86 -3.62 -17.84
N ASN A 25 21.40 -3.99 -16.65
CA ASN A 25 21.32 -5.38 -16.24
C ASN A 25 20.06 -6.04 -16.82
N SER A 26 20.23 -6.87 -17.85
CA SER A 26 19.13 -7.53 -18.56
C SER A 26 18.18 -8.31 -17.63
N ARG A 27 18.71 -8.94 -16.57
CA ARG A 27 17.90 -9.64 -15.58
C ARG A 27 17.02 -8.68 -14.78
N ILE A 28 17.53 -7.51 -14.43
CA ILE A 28 16.76 -6.49 -13.70
C ILE A 28 15.67 -5.93 -14.62
N MET A 29 16.01 -5.64 -15.88
CA MET A 29 15.03 -5.18 -16.87
C MET A 29 13.87 -6.16 -17.03
N GLU A 30 14.17 -7.46 -17.21
CA GLU A 30 13.14 -8.52 -17.34
C GLU A 30 12.24 -8.58 -16.10
N ILE A 31 12.83 -8.57 -14.89
CA ILE A 31 12.06 -8.59 -13.64
C ILE A 31 11.19 -7.33 -13.52
N GLN A 32 11.74 -6.14 -13.77
CA GLN A 32 10.99 -4.89 -13.65
C GLN A 32 9.83 -4.83 -14.65
N SER A 33 10.03 -5.30 -15.88
CA SER A 33 8.96 -5.43 -16.88
C SER A 33 7.86 -6.39 -16.41
N GLU A 34 8.21 -7.60 -15.92
CA GLU A 34 7.24 -8.56 -15.40
C GLU A 34 6.40 -7.99 -14.25
N LEU A 35 7.05 -7.32 -13.29
CA LEU A 35 6.37 -6.69 -12.16
C LEU A 35 5.47 -5.54 -12.61
N SER A 36 5.90 -4.76 -13.62
CA SER A 36 5.16 -3.62 -14.15
C SER A 36 3.91 -4.08 -14.90
N HIS A 37 4.01 -5.09 -15.76
CA HIS A 37 2.86 -5.69 -16.43
C HIS A 37 1.85 -6.23 -15.42
N ARG A 38 2.34 -6.89 -14.36
CA ARG A 38 1.46 -7.40 -13.30
C ARG A 38 0.78 -6.27 -12.52
N ALA A 39 1.50 -5.20 -12.18
CA ALA A 39 0.89 -4.04 -11.52
C ALA A 39 -0.18 -3.39 -12.39
N LEU A 40 0.06 -3.27 -13.70
CA LEU A 40 -0.90 -2.74 -14.66
C LEU A 40 -2.16 -3.63 -14.76
N GLU A 41 -2.01 -4.96 -14.78
CA GLU A 41 -3.12 -5.92 -14.72
C GLU A 41 -3.99 -5.68 -13.45
N LEU A 42 -3.35 -5.46 -12.31
CA LEU A 42 -4.01 -5.22 -11.02
C LEU A 42 -4.75 -3.88 -10.95
N LEU A 43 -4.39 -2.90 -11.80
CA LEU A 43 -5.18 -1.67 -11.95
C LEU A 43 -6.57 -1.96 -12.52
N SER A 44 -6.72 -3.05 -13.28
CA SER A 44 -7.98 -3.45 -13.93
C SER A 44 -8.64 -2.27 -14.67
N LEU A 45 -7.85 -1.61 -15.51
CA LEU A 45 -8.30 -0.51 -16.35
C LEU A 45 -9.35 -1.02 -17.36
N PRO A 46 -10.33 -0.20 -17.79
CA PRO A 46 -11.30 -0.60 -18.79
C PRO A 46 -10.64 -0.90 -20.15
N GLU A 47 -11.03 -2.01 -20.78
CA GLU A 47 -10.60 -2.40 -22.14
C GLU A 47 -11.44 -1.70 -23.23
N ASP A 48 -11.58 -0.37 -23.14
CA ASP A 48 -12.34 0.45 -24.09
C ASP A 48 -11.46 1.10 -25.18
N GLY A 49 -10.16 0.78 -25.19
CA GLY A 49 -9.18 1.34 -26.12
C GLY A 49 -8.84 2.81 -25.86
N VAL A 50 -9.26 3.38 -24.72
CA VAL A 50 -8.96 4.77 -24.36
C VAL A 50 -7.69 4.82 -23.51
N PRO A 51 -6.65 5.57 -23.93
CA PRO A 51 -5.46 5.80 -23.13
C PRO A 51 -5.80 6.41 -21.76
N ARG A 52 -5.10 5.94 -20.72
CA ARG A 52 -5.22 6.44 -19.35
C ARG A 52 -4.02 7.29 -18.99
N LEU A 53 -4.23 8.27 -18.11
CA LEU A 53 -3.14 9.02 -17.48
C LEU A 53 -2.74 8.33 -16.19
N LEU A 54 -1.57 7.70 -16.19
CA LEU A 54 -1.03 6.93 -15.08
C LEU A 54 0.08 7.68 -14.35
N LEU A 55 0.26 7.36 -13.08
CA LEU A 55 1.38 7.87 -12.28
C LEU A 55 2.30 6.71 -11.93
N ASP A 56 3.58 6.82 -12.30
CA ASP A 56 4.63 5.89 -11.92
C ASP A 56 5.46 6.50 -10.76
N ILE A 57 5.32 5.92 -9.57
CA ILE A 57 5.89 6.45 -8.34
C ILE A 57 7.15 5.67 -7.99
N GLY A 58 8.27 6.39 -7.90
CA GLY A 58 9.60 5.79 -7.88
C GLY A 58 9.95 5.18 -9.23
N CYS A 59 9.74 5.95 -10.31
CA CYS A 59 9.89 5.48 -11.69
C CYS A 59 11.34 5.12 -12.07
N GLY A 60 12.32 5.55 -11.27
CA GLY A 60 13.72 5.27 -11.50
C GLY A 60 14.19 5.71 -12.88
N SER A 61 14.83 4.79 -13.60
CA SER A 61 15.32 4.98 -14.96
C SER A 61 14.25 4.77 -16.05
N GLY A 62 12.98 4.68 -15.67
CA GLY A 62 11.85 4.61 -16.59
C GLY A 62 11.42 3.20 -17.03
N LEU A 63 12.07 2.14 -16.54
CA LEU A 63 11.77 0.75 -16.95
C LEU A 63 10.30 0.35 -16.76
N SER A 64 9.66 0.81 -15.67
CA SER A 64 8.22 0.59 -15.44
C SER A 64 7.36 1.48 -16.32
N GLY A 65 7.82 2.69 -16.62
CA GLY A 65 7.18 3.62 -17.55
C GLY A 65 7.14 3.10 -18.99
N ASP A 66 8.20 2.42 -19.45
CA ASP A 66 8.23 1.78 -20.78
C ASP A 66 7.08 0.80 -20.94
N THR A 67 6.80 0.00 -19.90
CA THR A 67 5.65 -0.92 -19.89
C THR A 67 4.30 -0.19 -20.01
N LEU A 68 4.19 1.02 -19.45
CA LEU A 68 2.98 1.84 -19.56
C LEU A 68 2.82 2.41 -20.99
N SER A 69 3.91 2.89 -21.58
CA SER A 69 3.95 3.36 -22.97
C SER A 69 3.61 2.24 -23.96
N GLU A 70 4.22 1.06 -23.81
CA GLU A 70 3.93 -0.13 -24.62
C GLU A 70 2.45 -0.56 -24.54
N SER A 71 1.82 -0.31 -23.40
CA SER A 71 0.39 -0.58 -23.18
C SER A 71 -0.53 0.54 -23.69
N GLY A 72 0.02 1.59 -24.33
CA GLY A 72 -0.71 2.69 -24.92
C GLY A 72 -1.26 3.70 -23.91
N HIS A 73 -0.62 3.83 -22.74
CA HIS A 73 -1.01 4.79 -21.70
C HIS A 73 -0.03 5.95 -21.60
N GLN A 74 -0.55 7.13 -21.24
CA GLN A 74 0.28 8.27 -20.90
C GLN A 74 0.66 8.18 -19.43
N TRP A 75 1.88 8.59 -19.08
CA TRP A 75 2.31 8.50 -17.70
C TRP A 75 3.22 9.67 -17.28
N ILE A 76 3.18 9.93 -15.98
CA ILE A 76 4.08 10.87 -15.30
C ILE A 76 4.92 10.03 -14.33
N GLY A 77 6.23 10.14 -14.42
CA GLY A 77 7.19 9.51 -13.51
C GLY A 77 7.58 10.46 -12.38
N LEU A 78 7.62 9.96 -11.14
CA LEU A 78 8.19 10.68 -10.00
C LEU A 78 9.33 9.86 -9.41
N ASP A 79 10.53 10.42 -9.28
CA ASP A 79 11.61 9.78 -8.52
C ASP A 79 12.38 10.79 -7.67
N ILE A 80 13.00 10.32 -6.59
CA ILE A 80 13.84 11.13 -5.71
C ILE A 80 15.30 11.21 -6.20
N SER A 81 15.75 10.20 -6.95
CA SER A 81 17.11 10.12 -7.48
C SER A 81 17.22 10.86 -8.80
N ARG A 82 17.94 11.98 -8.80
CA ARG A 82 18.28 12.72 -10.02
C ARG A 82 19.04 11.84 -11.02
N SER A 83 20.03 11.07 -10.57
CA SER A 83 20.81 10.22 -11.46
C SER A 83 19.98 9.14 -12.15
N MET A 84 18.93 8.61 -11.50
CA MET A 84 18.01 7.68 -12.15
C MET A 84 17.17 8.38 -13.23
N LEU A 85 16.67 9.59 -12.95
CA LEU A 85 15.94 10.39 -13.95
C LEU A 85 16.82 10.82 -15.12
N ASP A 86 18.09 11.15 -14.88
CA ASP A 86 19.03 11.48 -15.96
C ASP A 86 19.22 10.28 -16.90
N VAL A 87 19.28 9.05 -16.37
CA VAL A 87 19.29 7.83 -17.20
C VAL A 87 17.98 7.64 -17.96
N ALA A 88 16.84 7.94 -17.35
CA ALA A 88 15.54 7.89 -18.04
C ALA A 88 15.48 8.89 -19.22
N LEU A 89 16.01 10.10 -19.02
CA LEU A 89 16.12 11.11 -20.09
C LEU A 89 17.06 10.66 -21.22
N GLU A 90 18.21 10.05 -20.88
CA GLU A 90 19.14 9.50 -21.88
C GLU A 90 18.51 8.36 -22.70
N ASN A 91 17.61 7.59 -22.09
CA ASN A 91 16.87 6.52 -22.76
C ASN A 91 15.66 7.04 -23.56
N GLU A 92 15.40 8.35 -23.58
CA GLU A 92 14.32 8.99 -24.33
C GLU A 92 12.93 8.43 -24.01
N VAL A 93 12.66 8.18 -22.72
CA VAL A 93 11.34 7.70 -22.26
C VAL A 93 10.22 8.67 -22.67
N GLU A 94 9.05 8.13 -22.99
CA GLU A 94 7.92 8.94 -23.49
C GLU A 94 7.20 9.74 -22.39
N GLY A 95 7.30 9.32 -21.13
CA GLY A 95 6.61 9.93 -20.00
C GLY A 95 7.28 11.20 -19.48
N ASP A 96 6.47 12.08 -18.87
CA ASP A 96 6.98 13.27 -18.21
C ASP A 96 7.64 12.90 -16.88
N LEU A 97 8.87 13.36 -16.64
CA LEU A 97 9.65 13.03 -15.45
C LEU A 97 9.68 14.17 -14.43
N LEU A 98 9.42 13.85 -13.17
CA LEU A 98 9.43 14.77 -12.04
C LEU A 98 10.45 14.32 -10.99
N LEU A 99 11.35 15.23 -10.64
CA LEU A 99 12.21 15.06 -9.46
C LEU A 99 11.44 15.46 -8.20
N GLY A 100 11.18 14.50 -7.30
CA GLY A 100 10.48 14.80 -6.07
C GLY A 100 10.43 13.66 -5.05
N ASP A 101 10.24 14.06 -3.80
CA ASP A 101 10.06 13.18 -2.64
C ASP A 101 8.56 12.88 -2.49
N MET A 102 8.16 11.64 -2.78
CA MET A 102 6.76 11.20 -2.66
C MET A 102 6.20 11.35 -1.24
N GLY A 103 7.05 11.30 -0.21
CA GLY A 103 6.70 11.47 1.20
C GLY A 103 6.36 12.91 1.58
N GLN A 104 6.75 13.90 0.76
CA GLN A 104 6.30 15.30 0.89
C GLN A 104 4.96 15.54 0.19
N GLY A 105 4.53 14.59 -0.65
CA GLY A 105 3.29 14.62 -1.41
C GLY A 105 3.52 14.95 -2.88
N LEU A 106 2.55 14.57 -3.72
CA LEU A 106 2.74 14.50 -5.18
C LEU A 106 2.57 15.85 -5.93
N GLY A 107 1.95 16.86 -5.32
CA GLY A 107 1.74 18.16 -5.97
C GLY A 107 0.81 18.19 -7.20
N LEU A 108 0.14 17.07 -7.52
CA LEU A 108 -0.74 16.95 -8.69
C LEU A 108 -2.16 17.46 -8.42
N ARG A 109 -2.84 17.87 -9.51
CA ARG A 109 -4.24 18.30 -9.46
C ARG A 109 -5.15 17.17 -8.98
N SER A 110 -6.21 17.52 -8.27
CA SER A 110 -7.14 16.52 -7.75
C SER A 110 -7.95 15.83 -8.85
N GLY A 111 -8.07 14.50 -8.76
CA GLY A 111 -8.93 13.66 -9.60
C GLY A 111 -8.54 13.54 -11.07
N VAL A 112 -7.27 13.76 -11.42
CA VAL A 112 -6.78 13.73 -12.81
C VAL A 112 -6.06 12.44 -13.21
N ILE A 113 -5.63 11.64 -12.23
CA ILE A 113 -4.86 10.41 -12.48
C ILE A 113 -5.81 9.21 -12.47
N ASP A 114 -5.79 8.42 -13.55
CA ASP A 114 -6.68 7.27 -13.75
C ASP A 114 -6.18 6.00 -13.05
N GLY A 115 -4.90 5.95 -12.71
CA GLY A 115 -4.29 4.87 -11.92
C GLY A 115 -2.86 5.19 -11.53
N ALA A 116 -2.32 4.47 -10.55
CA ALA A 116 -0.93 4.64 -10.15
C ALA A 116 -0.23 3.30 -9.93
N ILE A 117 1.00 3.17 -10.42
CA ILE A 117 1.87 2.04 -10.11
C ILE A 117 3.08 2.50 -9.29
N SER A 118 3.71 1.56 -8.61
CA SER A 118 5.00 1.76 -7.97
C SER A 118 5.69 0.42 -7.88
N ILE A 119 6.84 0.28 -8.53
CA ILE A 119 7.56 -0.99 -8.60
C ILE A 119 8.85 -0.88 -7.81
N SER A 120 9.01 -1.71 -6.78
CA SER A 120 10.24 -1.76 -6.00
C SER A 120 10.67 -0.39 -5.42
N ALA A 121 9.75 0.53 -5.08
CA ALA A 121 10.11 1.86 -4.58
C ALA A 121 9.57 2.20 -3.19
N VAL A 122 8.35 1.76 -2.85
CA VAL A 122 7.70 2.13 -1.57
C VAL A 122 8.45 1.58 -0.36
N GLN A 123 9.26 0.51 -0.51
CA GLN A 123 10.05 -0.02 0.62
C GLN A 123 11.15 0.91 1.12
N VAL A 124 11.65 1.83 0.28
CA VAL A 124 12.58 2.87 0.70
C VAL A 124 12.01 3.72 1.85
N TYR A 125 10.71 3.96 1.83
CA TYR A 125 10.04 4.71 2.88
C TYR A 125 9.72 3.86 4.12
N GLN A 126 9.77 2.53 4.00
CA GLN A 126 9.57 1.58 5.11
C GLN A 126 10.75 1.59 6.08
N ASP A 127 11.96 1.88 5.61
CA ASP A 127 13.14 1.99 6.47
C ASP A 127 13.16 3.31 7.27
N LEU A 128 12.72 4.40 6.64
CA LEU A 128 12.54 5.71 7.29
C LEU A 128 11.43 5.68 8.35
N ILE A 129 10.48 4.78 8.18
CA ILE A 129 9.42 4.50 9.14
C ILE A 129 9.98 3.96 10.46
N GLY A 130 11.18 3.37 10.54
CA GLY A 130 11.78 2.91 11.81
C GLY A 130 12.02 4.02 12.86
N LEU A 131 12.17 5.28 12.44
CA LEU A 131 12.78 6.36 13.23
C LEU A 131 11.82 7.26 14.06
N GLY A 132 10.59 6.82 14.36
CA GLY A 132 9.70 7.53 15.31
C GLY A 132 8.71 8.54 14.68
N HIS A 133 8.56 9.76 15.22
CA HIS A 133 7.46 10.72 14.93
C HIS A 133 7.23 11.07 13.44
N ILE A 134 8.22 10.77 12.58
CA ILE A 134 8.19 10.90 11.11
C ILE A 134 7.19 9.90 10.46
N LYS A 135 6.91 8.76 11.13
CA LYS A 135 5.96 7.69 10.75
C LYS A 135 4.59 8.17 10.29
N HIS A 136 4.05 9.18 10.98
CA HIS A 136 2.68 9.63 10.75
C HIS A 136 2.57 10.66 9.63
N ARG A 137 3.54 11.57 9.51
CA ARG A 137 3.44 12.68 8.54
C ARG A 137 3.72 12.23 7.11
N LEU A 138 4.74 11.40 6.89
CA LEU A 138 5.11 10.94 5.54
C LEU A 138 4.02 10.05 4.92
N SER A 139 3.47 9.10 5.70
CA SER A 139 2.41 8.22 5.21
C SER A 139 1.08 8.95 4.96
N LEU A 140 0.74 9.97 5.78
CA LEU A 140 -0.42 10.83 5.54
C LEU A 140 -0.22 11.75 4.33
N ALA A 141 0.97 12.32 4.14
CA ALA A 141 1.26 13.20 3.02
C ALA A 141 1.26 12.43 1.70
N PHE A 142 1.93 11.27 1.64
CA PHE A 142 1.95 10.41 0.47
C PHE A 142 0.56 9.89 0.12
N PHE A 143 -0.05 9.03 0.96
CA PHE A 143 -1.36 8.45 0.65
C PHE A 143 -2.47 9.52 0.57
N GLY A 144 -2.39 10.60 1.35
CA GLY A 144 -3.36 11.69 1.28
C GLY A 144 -3.24 12.54 0.02
N SER A 145 -2.04 12.75 -0.53
CA SER A 145 -1.88 13.43 -1.83
C SER A 145 -2.24 12.49 -2.99
N LEU A 146 -1.83 11.22 -2.93
CA LEU A 146 -2.23 10.19 -3.89
C LEU A 146 -3.75 10.03 -3.99
N TYR A 147 -4.43 9.90 -2.85
CA TYR A 147 -5.88 9.78 -2.81
C TYR A 147 -6.57 11.00 -3.44
N ARG A 148 -5.98 12.21 -3.28
CA ARG A 148 -6.53 13.44 -3.87
C ARG A 148 -6.33 13.48 -5.37
N CYS A 149 -5.19 13.05 -5.91
CA CYS A 149 -4.91 13.14 -7.34
C CYS A 149 -5.58 12.02 -8.16
N LEU A 150 -5.85 10.86 -7.54
CA LEU A 150 -6.55 9.77 -8.20
C LEU A 150 -8.03 10.09 -8.47
N ALA A 151 -8.50 9.74 -9.67
CA ALA A 151 -9.89 9.80 -10.05
C ALA A 151 -10.74 8.85 -9.16
N ARG A 152 -12.05 9.14 -9.05
CA ARG A 152 -12.94 8.28 -8.27
C ARG A 152 -13.06 6.91 -8.92
N GLY A 153 -12.80 5.85 -8.16
CA GLY A 153 -12.76 4.47 -8.65
C GLY A 153 -11.41 4.04 -9.21
N ALA A 154 -10.46 4.96 -9.39
CA ALA A 154 -9.11 4.63 -9.83
C ALA A 154 -8.41 3.72 -8.83
N ARG A 155 -7.51 2.88 -9.33
CA ARG A 155 -6.72 1.95 -8.52
C ARG A 155 -5.27 2.38 -8.43
N ALA A 156 -4.61 1.93 -7.37
CA ALA A 156 -3.16 1.98 -7.28
C ALA A 156 -2.61 0.58 -6.97
N ALA A 157 -1.56 0.15 -7.65
CA ALA A 157 -0.93 -1.16 -7.50
C ALA A 157 0.55 -0.98 -7.19
N PHE A 158 0.95 -1.26 -5.95
CA PHE A 158 2.33 -1.06 -5.48
C PHE A 158 2.99 -2.39 -5.18
N GLN A 159 4.01 -2.74 -5.96
CA GLN A 159 4.85 -3.89 -5.69
C GLN A 159 5.82 -3.54 -4.55
N VAL A 160 5.79 -4.33 -3.48
CA VAL A 160 6.57 -4.07 -2.26
C VAL A 160 7.32 -5.31 -1.78
N TYR A 161 8.44 -5.08 -1.08
CA TYR A 161 9.22 -6.11 -0.39
C TYR A 161 9.25 -5.86 1.12
N PRO A 162 8.11 -6.03 1.84
CA PRO A 162 8.07 -5.83 3.29
C PRO A 162 9.09 -6.75 3.98
N GLU A 163 9.79 -6.25 4.99
CA GLU A 163 10.71 -7.05 5.79
C GLU A 163 9.95 -7.88 6.83
N ASN A 164 8.86 -7.34 7.36
CA ASN A 164 8.05 -7.96 8.40
C ASN A 164 6.55 -7.63 8.24
N LEU A 165 5.72 -8.37 8.97
CA LEU A 165 4.26 -8.19 8.96
C LEU A 165 3.84 -6.82 9.49
N ASP A 166 4.60 -6.24 10.42
CA ASP A 166 4.31 -4.92 11.00
C ASP A 166 4.44 -3.79 9.97
N GLN A 167 5.48 -3.83 9.12
CA GLN A 167 5.64 -2.90 8.00
C GLN A 167 4.48 -3.02 7.02
N ARG A 168 4.08 -4.24 6.68
CA ARG A 168 2.92 -4.50 5.82
C ARG A 168 1.64 -3.91 6.41
N GLU A 169 1.35 -4.17 7.69
CA GLU A 169 0.17 -3.63 8.37
C GLU A 169 0.19 -2.10 8.44
N LEU A 170 1.37 -1.51 8.68
CA LEU A 170 1.52 -0.07 8.77
C LEU A 170 1.21 0.65 7.45
N ILE A 171 1.70 0.12 6.32
CA ILE A 171 1.43 0.72 5.01
C ILE A 171 -0.07 0.61 4.70
N LEU A 172 -0.64 -0.58 4.88
CA LEU A 172 -2.05 -0.83 4.63
C LEU A 172 -2.93 0.08 5.51
N SER A 173 -2.67 0.13 6.82
CA SER A 173 -3.42 0.99 7.74
C SER A 173 -3.29 2.48 7.41
N SER A 174 -2.16 2.92 6.88
CA SER A 174 -1.95 4.30 6.42
C SER A 174 -2.77 4.62 5.18
N ALA A 175 -2.77 3.73 4.17
CA ALA A 175 -3.63 3.86 3.00
C ALA A 175 -5.13 3.88 3.38
N MET A 176 -5.55 2.99 4.29
CA MET A 176 -6.93 2.93 4.77
C MET A 176 -7.35 4.22 5.49
N ARG A 177 -6.46 4.81 6.30
CA ARG A 177 -6.70 6.10 6.95
C ARG A 177 -6.81 7.26 5.97
N ALA A 178 -6.08 7.23 4.86
CA ALA A 178 -6.17 8.24 3.81
C ALA A 178 -7.48 8.15 3.00
N GLY A 179 -8.14 7.00 3.02
CA GLY A 179 -9.45 6.81 2.38
C GLY A 179 -9.49 5.66 1.37
N PHE A 180 -8.37 4.99 1.09
CA PHE A 180 -8.33 3.85 0.17
C PHE A 180 -9.04 2.62 0.72
N ALA A 181 -9.77 1.90 -0.13
CA ALA A 181 -10.12 0.50 0.10
C ALA A 181 -9.08 -0.41 -0.57
N GLY A 182 -9.12 -1.73 -0.31
CA GLY A 182 -8.22 -2.68 -0.96
C GLY A 182 -7.54 -3.66 -0.01
N GLY A 183 -6.42 -4.24 -0.46
CA GLY A 183 -5.72 -5.29 0.26
C GLY A 183 -4.37 -5.62 -0.38
N VAL A 184 -3.85 -6.80 -0.07
CA VAL A 184 -2.57 -7.27 -0.60
C VAL A 184 -2.82 -8.52 -1.44
N VAL A 185 -2.31 -8.51 -2.67
CA VAL A 185 -2.26 -9.68 -3.57
C VAL A 185 -0.85 -10.26 -3.48
N VAL A 186 -0.76 -11.57 -3.30
CA VAL A 186 0.52 -12.29 -3.23
C VAL A 186 0.57 -13.27 -4.38
N ASP A 187 1.48 -13.03 -5.31
CA ASP A 187 1.79 -13.99 -6.37
C ASP A 187 2.85 -14.97 -5.88
N TYR A 188 2.70 -16.23 -6.27
CA TYR A 188 3.56 -17.35 -5.89
C TYR A 188 3.74 -17.50 -4.37
N PRO A 189 2.63 -17.59 -3.59
CA PRO A 189 2.69 -17.60 -2.11
C PRO A 189 3.51 -18.76 -1.55
N ASN A 190 3.57 -19.89 -2.28
CA ASN A 190 4.26 -21.10 -1.88
C ASN A 190 5.78 -21.07 -2.11
N SER A 191 6.33 -20.00 -2.72
CA SER A 191 7.75 -19.90 -3.03
C SER A 191 8.37 -18.66 -2.42
N SER A 192 9.19 -18.81 -1.38
CA SER A 192 9.93 -17.69 -0.76
C SER A 192 10.80 -16.91 -1.75
N LYS A 193 11.31 -17.57 -2.81
CA LYS A 193 12.16 -16.95 -3.84
C LYS A 193 11.38 -16.23 -4.93
N LYS A 194 10.22 -16.77 -5.34
CA LYS A 194 9.40 -16.21 -6.43
C LYS A 194 8.27 -15.32 -5.92
N ARG A 195 7.97 -15.33 -4.62
CA ARG A 195 6.90 -14.55 -3.99
C ARG A 195 7.01 -13.07 -4.32
N LYS A 196 5.93 -12.50 -4.83
CA LYS A 196 5.78 -11.06 -5.11
C LYS A 196 4.53 -10.54 -4.41
N GLU A 197 4.67 -9.47 -3.65
CA GLU A 197 3.55 -8.84 -2.95
C GLU A 197 3.18 -7.51 -3.61
N TYR A 198 1.88 -7.32 -3.83
CA TYR A 198 1.30 -6.12 -4.40
C TYR A 198 0.25 -5.56 -3.46
N LEU A 199 0.44 -4.32 -3.01
CA LEU A 199 -0.60 -3.55 -2.35
C LEU A 199 -1.53 -2.98 -3.41
N VAL A 200 -2.78 -3.46 -3.44
CA VAL A 200 -3.80 -3.02 -4.40
C VAL A 200 -4.83 -2.17 -3.67
N LEU A 201 -4.91 -0.90 -4.06
CA LEU A 201 -5.74 0.12 -3.43
C LEU A 201 -6.78 0.65 -4.42
N THR A 202 -7.93 1.06 -3.92
CA THR A 202 -9.01 1.69 -4.69
C THR A 202 -9.41 3.01 -4.07
N CYS A 203 -9.43 4.06 -4.89
CA CYS A 203 -9.85 5.41 -4.50
C CYS A 203 -11.38 5.52 -4.49
N GLY A 204 -11.95 5.96 -3.36
CA GLY A 204 -13.40 6.12 -3.20
C GLY A 204 -14.12 4.92 -2.55
N PRO A 205 -15.45 5.02 -2.37
CA PRO A 205 -16.25 3.92 -1.84
C PRO A 205 -16.21 2.73 -2.82
N PRO A 206 -16.11 1.48 -2.33
CA PRO A 206 -16.06 0.32 -3.20
C PRO A 206 -17.32 0.29 -4.08
N SER A 207 -17.13 0.38 -5.40
CA SER A 207 -18.18 0.06 -6.36
C SER A 207 -18.52 -1.41 -6.26
N ILE A 208 -19.81 -1.75 -6.38
CA ILE A 208 -20.35 -3.12 -6.30
C ILE A 208 -19.77 -4.04 -7.41
N SER A 209 -19.06 -3.49 -8.40
CA SER A 209 -18.61 -4.18 -9.62
C SER A 209 -17.09 -4.35 -9.76
N THR A 210 -16.27 -4.04 -8.76
CA THR A 210 -14.80 -4.17 -8.89
C THR A 210 -14.30 -5.50 -8.32
N SER A 211 -14.14 -6.51 -9.17
CA SER A 211 -13.32 -7.69 -8.88
C SER A 211 -11.83 -7.32 -8.98
N THR A 212 -11.03 -7.74 -8.01
CA THR A 212 -9.57 -7.69 -8.07
C THR A 212 -9.08 -9.02 -8.64
N PRO A 213 -8.11 -9.05 -9.57
CA PRO A 213 -7.52 -10.30 -10.03
C PRO A 213 -6.92 -11.10 -8.87
N ASN A 214 -7.04 -12.43 -8.91
CA ASN A 214 -6.46 -13.33 -7.90
C ASN A 214 -4.94 -13.39 -8.01
N GLY A 215 -4.28 -13.85 -6.94
CA GLY A 215 -2.84 -14.11 -6.93
C GLY A 215 -2.47 -15.25 -7.88
N LYS A 216 -1.33 -15.13 -8.57
CA LYS A 216 -0.82 -16.20 -9.45
C LYS A 216 -0.24 -17.35 -8.63
N GLY A 217 -0.43 -18.60 -9.09
CA GLY A 217 0.20 -19.80 -8.52
C GLY A 217 -0.62 -20.56 -7.46
N GLU A 218 -1.94 -20.37 -7.42
CA GLU A 218 -2.87 -21.17 -6.59
C GLU A 218 -3.30 -22.49 -7.26
N ASP A 219 -3.05 -22.67 -8.57
CA ASP A 219 -3.42 -23.88 -9.31
C ASP A 219 -2.36 -24.98 -9.13
N GLY A 220 -2.78 -26.08 -8.48
CA GLY A 220 -1.90 -27.17 -8.08
C GLY A 220 -1.36 -28.04 -9.23
N GLU A 221 -0.05 -28.21 -9.23
CA GLU A 221 0.59 -29.49 -9.54
C GLU A 221 1.31 -29.96 -8.28
N SER A 222 0.67 -30.89 -7.56
CA SER A 222 1.32 -31.69 -6.53
C SER A 222 2.44 -32.50 -7.17
N SER A 223 3.68 -32.17 -6.84
CA SER A 223 4.80 -33.12 -6.89
C SER A 223 5.34 -33.24 -5.47
N SER A 224 5.25 -34.45 -4.95
CA SER A 224 5.74 -34.89 -3.65
C SER A 224 7.24 -34.68 -3.52
N ASP A 225 7.69 -34.10 -2.41
CA ASP A 225 8.55 -34.79 -1.43
C ASP A 225 9.04 -33.81 -0.33
N ASP A 226 8.62 -34.16 0.89
CA ASP A 226 9.18 -34.04 2.24
C ASP A 226 9.73 -32.72 2.87
N ASP A 227 9.30 -32.58 4.13
CA ASP A 227 9.82 -31.82 5.28
C ASP A 227 9.98 -30.29 5.20
N SER A 228 9.06 -29.55 5.83
CA SER A 228 9.28 -28.96 7.17
C SER A 228 8.16 -28.00 7.61
N GLU A 229 7.58 -28.35 8.76
CA GLU A 229 6.98 -27.54 9.84
C GLU A 229 6.13 -26.30 9.48
N ASP A 230 4.82 -26.48 9.70
CA ASP A 230 3.77 -25.46 9.71
C ASP A 230 4.03 -24.32 10.72
N GLU A 231 4.17 -23.09 10.23
CA GLU A 231 3.85 -21.87 11.01
C GLU A 231 2.93 -20.93 10.19
N ASP A 232 1.65 -20.95 10.59
CA ASP A 232 0.62 -19.91 10.47
C ASP A 232 0.68 -18.94 9.27
N ASN A 233 0.25 -19.44 8.11
CA ASN A 233 -0.05 -18.62 6.93
C ASN A 233 -1.42 -17.93 7.08
N GLN A 234 -1.53 -16.93 7.95
CA GLN A 234 -2.72 -16.06 8.01
C GLN A 234 -2.72 -15.06 6.84
N THR A 235 -3.26 -15.50 5.71
CA THR A 235 -3.69 -14.61 4.63
C THR A 235 -4.77 -13.67 5.15
N VAL A 236 -4.41 -12.39 5.33
CA VAL A 236 -5.37 -11.34 5.70
C VAL A 236 -6.29 -11.09 4.51
N SER A 237 -7.48 -11.69 4.57
CA SER A 237 -8.54 -11.53 3.57
C SER A 237 -9.09 -10.09 3.55
N ILE A 238 -9.58 -9.72 2.37
CA ILE A 238 -10.20 -8.45 2.01
C ILE A 238 -11.05 -7.91 3.16
N SER A 239 -10.62 -6.80 3.75
CA SER A 239 -11.45 -6.05 4.70
C SER A 239 -12.50 -5.28 3.90
N ASP A 240 -13.58 -5.99 3.59
CA ASP A 240 -14.76 -5.45 2.94
C ASP A 240 -15.28 -4.27 3.79
N ARG A 241 -15.40 -3.08 3.18
CA ARG A 241 -15.93 -1.89 3.86
C ARG A 241 -17.42 -1.99 4.15
N HIS A 242 -18.04 -3.12 3.85
CA HIS A 242 -19.10 -3.62 4.69
C HIS A 242 -18.53 -4.09 6.03
N ARG A 243 -18.19 -3.12 6.90
CA ARG A 243 -18.59 -3.30 8.28
C ARG A 243 -20.10 -3.53 8.17
N PRO A 244 -20.67 -4.74 8.41
CA PRO A 244 -22.08 -4.77 8.68
C PRO A 244 -22.21 -3.73 9.77
N LYS A 245 -23.03 -2.66 9.59
CA LYS A 245 -23.48 -1.84 10.72
C LYS A 245 -23.69 -2.88 11.77
N LYS A 246 -22.83 -2.93 12.80
CA LYS A 246 -22.96 -3.96 13.83
C LYS A 246 -24.42 -3.74 14.17
N LYS A 247 -25.30 -4.69 13.80
CA LYS A 247 -26.55 -4.83 14.50
C LYS A 247 -25.95 -4.96 15.88
N GLN A 248 -25.97 -3.86 16.63
CA GLN A 248 -25.83 -3.92 18.05
C GLN A 248 -26.78 -5.05 18.32
N LYS A 249 -26.22 -6.21 18.65
CA LYS A 249 -27.01 -7.27 19.23
C LYS A 249 -27.56 -6.50 20.41
N ILE A 250 -28.79 -5.99 20.26
CA ILE A 250 -29.60 -5.54 21.35
C ILE A 250 -29.84 -6.86 22.05
N THR A 251 -28.82 -7.31 22.79
CA THR A 251 -29.02 -8.21 23.89
C THR A 251 -30.01 -7.41 24.71
N LYS A 252 -31.25 -7.88 24.80
CA LYS A 252 -32.32 -7.27 25.60
C LYS A 252 -31.91 -7.04 27.07
N LYS A 253 -30.71 -7.47 27.47
CA LYS A 253 -29.99 -7.04 28.67
C LYS A 253 -28.92 -6.01 28.30
N GLY A 254 -29.17 -4.74 28.62
CA GLY A 254 -28.13 -3.72 28.63
C GLY A 254 -26.98 -4.13 29.55
N LYS A 255 -25.77 -3.66 29.26
CA LYS A 255 -24.60 -3.88 30.13
C LYS A 255 -24.89 -3.23 31.49
N GLY A 256 -25.17 -4.06 32.50
CA GLY A 256 -25.61 -3.62 33.82
C GLY A 256 -24.53 -2.87 34.62
N ARG A 257 -24.91 -2.38 35.82
CA ARG A 257 -24.04 -1.63 36.74
C ARG A 257 -22.71 -2.35 37.02
N GLU A 258 -22.74 -3.67 37.17
CA GLU A 258 -21.55 -4.51 37.40
C GLU A 258 -20.52 -4.41 36.27
N TRP A 259 -20.98 -4.36 35.01
CA TRP A 259 -20.09 -4.21 33.85
C TRP A 259 -19.34 -2.88 33.87
N ILE A 260 -20.02 -1.81 34.30
CA ILE A 260 -19.44 -0.47 34.42
C ILE A 260 -18.42 -0.42 35.57
N ILE A 261 -18.72 -1.04 36.71
CA ILE A 261 -17.79 -1.13 37.85
C ILE A 261 -16.52 -1.88 37.45
N LYS A 262 -16.64 -3.04 36.80
CA LYS A 262 -15.50 -3.83 36.31
C LYS A 262 -14.60 -3.04 35.36
N LYS A 263 -15.20 -2.21 34.49
CA LYS A 263 -14.44 -1.33 33.58
C LYS A 263 -13.73 -0.19 34.32
N LYS A 264 -14.37 0.42 35.31
CA LYS A 264 -13.74 1.46 36.15
C LYS A 264 -12.55 0.89 36.93
N GLU A 265 -12.67 -0.32 37.47
CA GLU A 265 -11.57 -1.01 38.16
C GLU A 265 -10.40 -1.34 37.22
N GLN A 266 -10.68 -1.85 36.01
CA GLN A 266 -9.64 -2.07 35.00
C GLN A 266 -8.88 -0.79 34.65
N MET A 267 -9.58 0.34 34.54
CA MET A 267 -8.97 1.62 34.22
C MET A 267 -8.13 2.18 35.39
N ARG A 268 -8.55 1.95 36.64
CA ARG A 268 -7.74 2.27 37.84
C ARG A 268 -6.44 1.45 37.86
N LYS A 269 -6.50 0.15 37.58
CA LYS A 269 -5.30 -0.72 37.50
C LYS A 269 -4.31 -0.28 36.41
N LYS A 270 -4.79 0.41 35.37
CA LYS A 270 -3.98 0.99 34.29
C LYS A 270 -3.44 2.39 34.62
N GLY A 271 -3.61 2.87 35.85
CA GLY A 271 -3.10 4.19 36.28
C GLY A 271 -3.92 5.39 35.79
N ASN A 272 -5.09 5.16 35.17
CA ASN A 272 -5.92 6.26 34.68
C ASN A 272 -6.73 6.89 35.82
N VAL A 273 -6.93 8.20 35.75
CA VAL A 273 -7.82 8.94 36.66
C VAL A 273 -9.28 8.56 36.38
N VAL A 274 -9.93 7.88 37.32
CA VAL A 274 -11.31 7.38 37.17
C VAL A 274 -12.19 7.93 38.29
N PRO A 275 -13.37 8.53 37.99
CA PRO A 275 -14.28 9.06 39.02
C PRO A 275 -14.70 8.02 40.07
N PRO A 276 -14.98 8.44 41.33
CA PRO A 276 -15.43 7.54 42.38
C PRO A 276 -16.78 6.89 42.06
N ASP A 277 -17.05 5.75 42.69
CA ASP A 277 -18.32 5.05 42.52
C ASP A 277 -19.37 5.65 43.46
N THR A 278 -20.48 6.13 42.90
CA THR A 278 -21.57 6.75 43.66
C THR A 278 -22.86 5.92 43.54
N LYS A 279 -23.87 6.23 44.35
CA LYS A 279 -25.21 5.64 44.22
C LYS A 279 -25.84 5.87 42.84
N TYR A 280 -25.36 6.87 42.09
CA TYR A 280 -25.83 7.21 40.75
C TYR A 280 -25.01 6.56 39.61
N THR A 281 -23.94 5.81 39.91
CA THR A 281 -23.17 5.08 38.88
C THR A 281 -24.10 4.13 38.10
N ALA A 282 -24.01 4.18 36.76
CA ALA A 282 -24.83 3.41 35.82
C ALA A 282 -26.34 3.74 35.80
N ARG A 283 -26.80 4.78 36.51
CA ARG A 283 -28.21 5.17 36.48
C ARG A 283 -28.52 5.99 35.23
N LYS A 284 -29.58 5.61 34.50
CA LYS A 284 -30.09 6.37 33.36
C LYS A 284 -30.53 7.77 33.83
N ARG A 285 -29.95 8.82 33.28
CA ARG A 285 -30.40 10.20 33.52
C ARG A 285 -31.78 10.40 32.88
N LYS A 286 -32.67 11.12 33.56
CA LYS A 286 -33.97 11.51 32.97
C LYS A 286 -33.72 12.47 31.81
N ALA A 287 -34.55 12.40 30.77
CA ALA A 287 -34.42 13.22 29.56
C ALA A 287 -34.76 14.70 29.78
N ARG A 288 -35.28 15.05 30.97
CA ARG A 288 -35.56 16.42 31.39
C ARG A 288 -35.09 16.59 32.83
N PHE A 289 -34.55 17.77 33.08
CA PHE A 289 -34.10 18.22 34.40
C PHE A 289 -35.30 18.50 35.30
#